data_AF-A0A820THJ0-F1
#
_entry.id   AF-A0A820THJ0-F1
#
_cell.length_a   1.000
_cell.length_b   1.000
_cell.length_c   1.000
_cell.angle_alpha   90.00
_cell.angle_beta   90.00
_cell.angle_gamma   90.00
#
_symmetry.space_group_name_H-M   'P 1'
#
loop_
_entity.id
_entity.type
_entity.pdbx_description
1 polymer ?
#
loop_
_entity_poly.entity_id
_entity_poly.type
_entity_poly.pdbx_seq_one_letter_code
_entity_poly.pdbx_strand_id
1 'polypeptide(L)'
;GICHPWLFIEEAALHAINKDFDSVYARLILCKTYRLDEDGRILTPEELLCRCIRSINYTHNLAHAQMDVKLRSFICVGLNEQVLHLWLETLCSCTDIIKKWYLPWSFLRSPCWVQIKCDLRVLQQFSFTLQQNFELPIAYRQLDVLSDVRDMLIKHHLFSWDL
;
A
#
# COMPACT_ATOMS: atom_id res chain seq x y z
N GLY A 1 21.16 11.91 -6.42
CA GLY A 1 20.85 10.52 -6.06
C GLY A 1 19.98 9.90 -7.13
N ILE A 2 19.85 8.57 -7.14
CA ILE A 2 18.94 7.87 -8.06
C ILE A 2 17.51 8.30 -7.69
N CYS A 3 16.83 8.97 -8.62
CA CYS A 3 15.45 9.40 -8.44
C CYS A 3 14.55 8.34 -9.08
N HIS A 4 13.83 7.57 -8.25
CA HIS A 4 12.93 6.53 -8.71
C HIS A 4 11.54 6.69 -8.06
N PRO A 5 10.43 6.55 -8.82
CA PRO A 5 9.07 6.72 -8.29
C PRO A 5 8.76 5.84 -7.06
N TRP A 6 9.34 4.64 -7.00
CA TRP A 6 9.21 3.74 -5.84
C TRP A 6 9.64 4.39 -4.52
N LEU A 7 10.79 5.08 -4.50
CA LEU A 7 11.28 5.75 -3.29
C LEU A 7 10.36 6.89 -2.85
N PHE A 8 9.81 7.63 -3.82
CA PHE A 8 8.78 8.62 -3.54
C PHE A 8 7.54 7.98 -2.89
N ILE A 9 7.05 6.86 -3.44
CA ILE A 9 5.89 6.15 -2.90
C ILE A 9 6.14 5.67 -1.47
N GLU A 10 7.32 5.10 -1.19
CA GLU A 10 7.71 4.69 0.15
C GLU A 10 7.71 5.86 1.14
N GLU A 11 8.34 6.97 0.78
CA GLU A 11 8.41 8.15 1.64
C GLU A 11 7.03 8.79 1.84
N ALA A 12 6.24 8.93 0.77
CA ALA A 12 4.92 9.54 0.82
C ALA A 12 3.93 8.70 1.64
N ALA A 13 3.99 7.37 1.55
CA ALA A 13 3.13 6.49 2.33
C ALA A 13 3.47 6.54 3.83
N LEU A 14 4.76 6.52 4.19
CA LEU A 14 5.20 6.71 5.57
C LEU A 14 4.75 8.07 6.12
N HIS A 15 4.85 9.13 5.31
CA HIS A 15 4.42 10.46 5.69
C HIS A 15 2.89 10.54 5.89
N ALA A 16 2.11 9.91 5.01
CA ALA A 16 0.64 9.90 5.09
C ALA A 16 0.15 9.30 6.42
N ILE A 17 0.72 8.17 6.85
CA ILE A 17 0.37 7.57 8.15
C ILE A 17 0.74 8.48 9.32
N ASN A 18 1.92 9.09 9.28
CA ASN A 18 2.38 9.95 10.38
C ASN A 18 1.57 11.23 10.52
N LYS A 19 0.98 11.73 9.43
CA LYS A 19 0.06 12.88 9.46
C LYS A 19 -1.27 12.55 10.14
N ASP A 20 -1.75 11.31 9.97
CA ASP A 20 -2.98 10.84 10.59
C ASP A 20 -2.78 10.27 12.01
N PHE A 21 -1.53 10.16 12.47
CA PHE A 21 -1.21 9.57 13.78
C PHE A 21 -1.92 10.29 14.93
N ASP A 22 -2.02 11.62 14.90
CA ASP A 22 -2.73 12.40 15.93
C ASP A 22 -4.24 12.10 15.93
N SER A 23 -4.84 11.94 14.75
CA SER A 23 -6.27 11.65 14.58
C SER A 23 -6.61 10.20 14.93
N VAL A 24 -5.75 9.26 14.52
CA VAL A 24 -5.87 7.83 14.83
C VAL A 24 -5.60 7.57 16.31
N TYR A 25 -4.62 8.24 16.91
CA TYR A 25 -4.36 8.16 18.35
C TYR A 25 -5.54 8.71 19.16
N ALA A 26 -6.10 9.85 18.75
CA ALA A 26 -7.33 10.38 19.35
C ALA A 26 -8.50 9.39 19.24
N ARG A 27 -8.71 8.79 18.05
CA ARG A 27 -9.74 7.76 17.84
C ARG A 27 -9.49 6.51 18.67
N LEU A 28 -8.26 6.02 18.76
CA LEU A 28 -7.89 4.84 19.55
C LEU A 28 -8.11 5.08 21.05
N ILE A 29 -7.73 6.25 21.57
CA ILE A 29 -8.05 6.64 22.94
C ILE A 29 -9.56 6.65 23.14
N LEU A 30 -10.33 7.24 22.22
CA LEU A 30 -11.78 7.27 22.30
C LEU A 30 -12.36 5.85 22.30
N CYS A 31 -12.00 5.00 21.34
CA CYS A 31 -12.46 3.61 21.28
C CYS A 31 -12.12 2.83 22.56
N LYS A 32 -10.92 3.04 23.12
CA LYS A 32 -10.48 2.43 24.39
C LYS A 32 -11.23 2.98 25.60
N THR A 33 -11.50 4.29 25.66
CA THR A 33 -12.29 4.91 26.75
C THR A 33 -13.75 4.48 26.70
N TYR A 34 -14.30 4.27 25.50
CA TYR A 34 -15.72 3.94 25.29
C TYR A 34 -15.98 2.43 25.05
N ARG A 35 -14.94 1.58 25.10
CA ARG A 35 -15.02 0.13 24.87
C ARG A 35 -15.72 -0.25 23.55
N LEU A 36 -15.36 0.43 22.46
CA LEU A 36 -15.85 0.08 21.13
C LEU A 36 -15.06 -1.12 20.61
N ASP A 37 -15.74 -2.18 20.19
CA ASP A 37 -15.12 -3.42 19.66
C ASP A 37 -14.24 -3.12 18.42
N GLU A 38 -13.01 -3.65 18.39
CA GLU A 38 -12.02 -3.39 17.32
C GLU A 38 -12.07 -4.42 16.16
N ASP A 39 -12.86 -5.49 16.28
CA ASP A 39 -12.79 -6.71 15.44
C ASP A 39 -13.36 -6.59 14.02
N GLY A 40 -13.69 -5.38 13.55
CA GLY A 40 -14.22 -5.12 12.21
C GLY A 40 -13.55 -3.95 11.49
N ARG A 41 -12.35 -3.53 11.92
CA ARG A 41 -11.73 -2.29 11.42
C ARG A 41 -11.44 -2.35 9.92
N ILE A 42 -12.26 -1.64 9.15
CA ILE A 42 -11.97 -1.28 7.75
C ILE A 42 -10.72 -0.41 7.78
N LEU A 43 -9.62 -0.91 7.21
CA LEU A 43 -8.37 -0.17 7.08
C LEU A 43 -8.60 1.09 6.26
N THR A 44 -8.00 2.21 6.66
CA THR A 44 -8.02 3.41 5.83
C THR A 44 -7.17 3.21 4.57
N PRO A 45 -7.38 3.98 3.49
CA PRO A 45 -6.56 3.90 2.29
C PRO A 45 -5.05 4.03 2.56
N GLU A 46 -4.66 4.85 3.54
CA GLU A 46 -3.28 5.08 4.00
C GLU A 46 -2.70 3.83 4.68
N GLU A 47 -3.48 3.19 5.55
CA GLU A 47 -3.10 1.96 6.23
C GLU A 47 -2.94 0.81 5.21
N LEU A 48 -3.87 0.72 4.26
CA LEU A 48 -3.84 -0.28 3.18
C LEU A 48 -2.64 -0.06 2.24
N LEU A 49 -2.35 1.20 1.90
CA LEU A 49 -1.17 1.61 1.12
C LEU A 49 0.13 1.16 1.78
N CYS A 50 0.30 1.45 3.08
CA CYS A 50 1.52 1.05 3.79
C CYS A 50 1.64 -0.47 3.96
N ARG A 51 0.52 -1.17 4.19
CA ARG A 51 0.52 -2.64 4.21
C ARG A 51 1.00 -3.21 2.87
N CYS A 52 0.49 -2.68 1.76
CA CYS A 52 0.90 -3.08 0.42
C CYS A 52 2.40 -2.84 0.18
N ILE A 53 2.90 -1.65 0.46
CA ILE A 53 4.32 -1.31 0.26
C ILE A 53 5.23 -2.21 1.11
N ARG A 54 4.87 -2.47 2.37
CA ARG A 54 5.63 -3.39 3.25
C ARG A 54 5.65 -4.81 2.70
N SER A 55 4.49 -5.32 2.27
CA SER A 55 4.38 -6.66 1.67
C SER A 55 5.23 -6.78 0.41
N ILE A 56 5.12 -5.83 -0.52
CA ILE A 56 5.92 -5.82 -1.76
C ILE A 56 7.39 -5.73 -1.42
N ASN A 57 7.81 -4.85 -0.52
CA ASN A 57 9.20 -4.75 -0.12
C ASN A 57 9.72 -6.05 0.48
N TYR A 58 8.95 -6.71 1.33
CA TYR A 58 9.35 -7.99 1.90
C TYR A 58 9.58 -9.04 0.81
N THR A 59 8.57 -9.30 -0.04
CA THR A 59 8.64 -10.35 -1.07
C THR A 59 9.67 -10.03 -2.17
N HIS A 60 9.71 -8.79 -2.63
CA HIS A 60 10.55 -8.39 -3.77
C HIS A 60 12.01 -8.16 -3.37
N ASN A 61 12.30 -7.74 -2.13
CA ASN A 61 13.68 -7.65 -1.66
C ASN A 61 14.33 -9.03 -1.52
N LEU A 62 13.56 -10.04 -1.07
CA LEU A 62 14.04 -11.43 -1.02
C LEU A 62 14.45 -11.94 -2.40
N ALA A 63 13.73 -11.53 -3.44
CA ALA A 63 14.03 -11.86 -4.82
C ALA A 63 15.05 -10.93 -5.50
N HIS A 64 15.63 -9.96 -4.78
CA HIS A 64 16.48 -8.89 -5.33
C HIS A 64 15.87 -8.17 -6.54
N ALA A 65 14.55 -8.00 -6.54
CA ALA A 65 13.83 -7.43 -7.67
C ALA A 65 14.08 -5.91 -7.80
N GLN A 66 14.09 -5.44 -9.05
CA GLN A 66 14.25 -4.03 -9.37
C GLN A 66 13.03 -3.20 -8.92
N MET A 67 13.22 -1.90 -8.73
CA MET A 67 12.18 -1.00 -8.25
C MET A 67 11.02 -0.86 -9.26
N ASP A 68 11.27 -1.00 -10.55
CA ASP A 68 10.23 -1.06 -11.60
C ASP A 68 9.33 -2.29 -11.46
N VAL A 69 9.87 -3.41 -10.96
CA VAL A 69 9.09 -4.62 -10.68
C VAL A 69 8.16 -4.34 -9.50
N LYS A 70 8.71 -3.78 -8.41
CA LYS A 70 7.91 -3.38 -7.24
C LYS A 70 6.78 -2.42 -7.60
N LEU A 71 7.07 -1.44 -8.46
CA LEU A 71 6.07 -0.47 -8.92
C LEU A 71 4.94 -1.14 -9.68
N ARG A 72 5.24 -2.08 -10.58
CA ARG A 72 4.20 -2.82 -11.33
C ARG A 72 3.38 -3.74 -10.42
N SER A 73 4.02 -4.41 -9.47
CA SER A 73 3.34 -5.21 -8.45
C SER A 73 2.40 -4.35 -7.60
N PHE A 74 2.81 -3.13 -7.25
CA PHE A 74 1.96 -2.17 -6.53
C PHE A 74 0.71 -1.79 -7.32
N ILE A 75 0.83 -1.56 -8.64
CA ILE A 75 -0.34 -1.34 -9.50
C ILE A 75 -1.26 -2.57 -9.50
N CYS A 76 -0.72 -3.78 -9.61
CA CYS A 76 -1.51 -5.01 -9.55
C CYS A 76 -2.32 -5.10 -8.25
N VAL A 77 -1.69 -4.85 -7.10
CA VAL A 77 -2.39 -4.88 -5.80
C VAL A 77 -3.45 -3.78 -5.72
N GLY A 78 -3.13 -2.55 -6.14
CA GLY A 78 -4.09 -1.45 -6.11
C GLY A 78 -5.32 -1.67 -7.01
N LEU A 79 -5.15 -2.40 -8.12
CA LEU A 79 -6.25 -2.83 -8.98
C LEU A 79 -7.08 -3.95 -8.35
N ASN A 80 -6.43 -4.97 -7.78
CA ASN A 80 -7.12 -6.08 -7.11
C ASN A 80 -7.97 -5.59 -5.92
N GLU A 81 -7.42 -4.67 -5.13
CA GLU A 81 -8.11 -4.05 -3.99
C GLU A 81 -9.06 -2.92 -4.43
N GLN A 82 -9.08 -2.56 -5.71
CA GLN A 82 -9.94 -1.51 -6.29
C GLN A 82 -9.75 -0.10 -5.67
N VAL A 83 -8.61 0.14 -5.03
CA VAL A 83 -8.28 1.38 -4.31
C VAL A 83 -7.19 2.23 -4.99
N LEU A 84 -6.75 1.87 -6.20
CA LEU A 84 -5.64 2.56 -6.88
C LEU A 84 -5.84 4.09 -6.99
N HIS A 85 -7.07 4.54 -7.22
CA HIS A 85 -7.42 5.97 -7.27
C HIS A 85 -7.29 6.65 -5.89
N LEU A 86 -7.64 5.95 -4.80
CA LEU A 86 -7.46 6.44 -3.44
C LEU A 86 -5.97 6.55 -3.09
N TRP A 87 -5.17 5.55 -3.47
CA TRP A 87 -3.72 5.61 -3.27
C TRP A 87 -3.06 6.77 -4.04
N LEU A 88 -3.49 7.03 -5.28
CA LEU A 88 -3.01 8.20 -6.00
C LEU A 88 -3.36 9.49 -5.24
N GLU A 89 -4.58 9.61 -4.71
CA GLU A 89 -5.00 10.75 -3.90
C GLU A 89 -4.14 10.92 -2.64
N THR A 90 -3.93 9.84 -1.87
CA THR A 90 -3.07 9.84 -0.68
C THR A 90 -1.66 10.33 -1.02
N LEU A 91 -1.05 9.79 -2.08
CA LEU A 91 0.28 10.20 -2.54
C LEU A 91 0.32 11.66 -2.99
N CYS A 92 -0.71 12.12 -3.72
CA CYS A 92 -0.81 13.48 -4.24
C CYS A 92 -1.19 14.53 -3.17
N SER A 93 -1.74 14.09 -2.04
CA SER A 93 -2.09 14.95 -0.92
C SER A 93 -0.89 15.32 -0.04
N CYS A 94 0.22 14.59 -0.17
CA CYS A 94 1.48 14.86 0.53
C CYS A 94 2.28 15.99 -0.14
N THR A 95 1.76 17.22 -0.10
CA THR A 95 2.33 18.37 -0.85
C THR A 95 3.80 18.64 -0.58
N ASP A 96 4.27 18.43 0.64
CA ASP A 96 5.66 18.68 1.02
C ASP A 96 6.60 17.61 0.42
N ILE A 97 6.16 16.36 0.41
CA ILE A 97 6.88 15.26 -0.24
C ILE A 97 6.90 15.46 -1.76
N ILE A 98 5.78 15.85 -2.37
CA ILE A 98 5.74 16.10 -3.82
C ILE A 98 6.67 17.25 -4.21
N LYS A 99 6.73 18.33 -3.42
CA LYS A 99 7.67 19.44 -3.68
C LYS A 99 9.14 19.00 -3.59
N LYS A 100 9.45 18.00 -2.75
CA LYS A 100 10.78 17.40 -2.62
C LYS A 100 11.14 16.51 -3.82
N TRP A 101 10.18 15.72 -4.31
CA TRP A 101 10.43 14.69 -5.34
C TRP A 101 10.18 15.14 -6.77
N TYR A 102 9.30 16.12 -6.99
CA TYR A 102 8.87 16.53 -8.32
C TYR A 102 9.18 18.00 -8.62
N LEU A 103 9.57 18.22 -9.88
CA LEU A 103 9.82 19.55 -10.43
C LEU A 103 8.50 20.35 -10.54
N PRO A 104 8.55 21.69 -10.46
CA PRO A 104 7.35 22.55 -10.46
C PRO A 104 6.38 22.34 -11.63
N TRP A 105 6.88 21.91 -12.79
CA TRP A 105 6.10 21.62 -14.00
C TRP A 105 5.59 20.18 -14.09
N SER A 106 5.80 19.36 -13.06
CA SER A 106 5.25 18.00 -13.02
C SER A 106 3.73 18.02 -12.85
N PHE A 107 3.05 17.06 -13.47
CA PHE A 107 1.62 16.83 -13.29
C PHE A 107 1.20 16.65 -11.82
N LEU A 108 2.07 16.06 -11.00
CA LEU A 108 1.77 15.84 -9.58
C LEU A 108 1.85 17.14 -8.76
N ARG A 109 2.47 18.19 -9.29
CA ARG A 109 2.50 19.54 -8.68
C ARG A 109 1.42 20.48 -9.20
N SER A 110 0.59 20.01 -10.13
CA SER A 110 -0.56 20.73 -10.66
C SER A 110 -1.85 20.01 -10.25
N PRO A 111 -3.03 20.63 -10.33
CA PRO A 111 -4.31 19.93 -10.08
C PRO A 111 -4.62 18.84 -11.12
N CYS A 112 -3.78 18.62 -12.12
CA CYS A 112 -3.99 17.59 -13.16
C CYS A 112 -4.08 16.17 -12.60
N TRP A 113 -3.46 15.88 -11.44
CA TRP A 113 -3.59 14.56 -10.80
C TRP A 113 -5.03 14.23 -10.39
N VAL A 114 -5.89 15.24 -10.21
CA VAL A 114 -7.33 15.03 -9.92
C VAL A 114 -8.04 14.40 -11.12
N GLN A 115 -7.67 14.79 -12.34
CA GLN A 115 -8.21 14.16 -13.55
C GLN A 115 -7.76 12.70 -13.65
N ILE A 116 -6.46 12.44 -13.43
CA ILE A 116 -5.90 11.08 -13.43
C ILE A 116 -6.62 10.22 -12.38
N LYS A 117 -6.88 10.77 -11.19
CA LYS A 117 -7.66 10.09 -10.14
C LYS A 117 -9.07 9.72 -10.62
N CYS A 118 -9.78 10.63 -11.27
CA CYS A 118 -11.12 10.37 -11.81
C CYS A 118 -11.09 9.27 -12.88
N ASP A 119 -10.11 9.28 -13.77
CA ASP A 119 -9.97 8.26 -14.81
C ASP A 119 -9.67 6.88 -14.19
N LEU A 120 -8.80 6.83 -13.17
CA LEU A 120 -8.50 5.61 -12.42
C LEU A 120 -9.70 5.09 -11.61
N ARG A 121 -10.60 5.97 -11.15
CA ARG A 121 -11.78 5.58 -10.37
C ARG A 121 -12.70 4.65 -11.16
N VAL A 122 -12.76 4.77 -12.49
CA VAL A 122 -13.57 3.87 -13.33
C VAL A 122 -13.10 2.42 -13.21
N LEU A 123 -11.80 2.20 -12.98
CA LEU A 123 -11.24 0.86 -12.83
C LEU A 123 -11.76 0.13 -11.58
N GLN A 124 -12.27 0.86 -10.57
CA GLN A 124 -12.90 0.28 -9.39
C GLN A 124 -14.13 -0.58 -9.73
N GLN A 125 -14.75 -0.38 -10.90
CA GLN A 125 -15.93 -1.15 -11.33
C GLN A 125 -15.58 -2.59 -11.75
N PHE A 126 -14.30 -2.92 -11.92
CA PHE A 126 -13.84 -4.23 -12.35
C PHE A 126 -13.20 -4.99 -11.19
N SER A 127 -13.48 -6.29 -11.09
CA SER A 127 -12.83 -7.19 -10.14
C SER A 127 -11.60 -7.82 -10.80
N PHE A 128 -10.43 -7.26 -10.52
CA PHE A 128 -9.16 -7.78 -11.03
C PHE A 128 -8.63 -8.92 -10.14
N THR A 129 -7.96 -9.90 -10.76
CA THR A 129 -7.25 -10.99 -10.08
C THR A 129 -5.85 -11.13 -10.66
N LEU A 130 -5.01 -10.12 -10.45
CA LEU A 130 -3.64 -10.04 -10.97
C LEU A 130 -2.64 -10.63 -9.97
N GLN A 131 -1.66 -11.39 -10.46
CA GLN A 131 -0.58 -11.92 -9.62
C GLN A 131 0.45 -10.83 -9.33
N GLN A 132 0.51 -10.34 -8.09
CA GLN A 132 1.51 -9.33 -7.68
C GLN A 132 2.96 -9.79 -7.87
N ASN A 133 3.24 -11.09 -7.76
CA ASN A 133 4.59 -11.63 -7.85
C ASN A 133 4.91 -12.21 -9.23
N PHE A 134 4.10 -11.90 -10.26
CA PHE A 134 4.21 -12.53 -11.58
C PHE A 134 5.63 -12.44 -12.18
N GLU A 135 6.27 -11.29 -12.00
CA GLU A 135 7.61 -11.00 -12.52
C GLU A 135 8.75 -11.50 -11.63
N LEU A 136 8.45 -12.08 -10.47
CA LEU A 136 9.48 -12.67 -9.61
C LEU A 136 9.94 -14.02 -10.17
N PRO A 137 11.20 -14.44 -9.91
CA PRO A 137 11.65 -15.78 -10.24
C PRO A 137 10.75 -16.84 -9.60
N ILE A 138 10.57 -17.98 -10.27
CA ILE A 138 9.60 -19.03 -9.87
C ILE A 138 9.82 -19.48 -8.42
N ALA A 139 11.07 -19.59 -7.98
CA ALA A 139 11.43 -19.96 -6.60
C ALA A 139 10.82 -19.03 -5.55
N TYR A 140 10.69 -17.74 -5.85
CA TYR A 140 10.14 -16.74 -4.93
C TYR A 140 8.62 -16.58 -5.04
N ARG A 141 8.00 -17.04 -6.14
CA ARG A 141 6.54 -17.06 -6.29
C ARG A 141 5.86 -18.08 -5.37
N GLN A 142 6.53 -19.19 -5.06
CA GLN A 142 5.98 -20.26 -4.23
C GLN A 142 6.04 -19.98 -2.73
N LEU A 143 6.91 -19.05 -2.30
CA LEU A 143 7.05 -18.65 -0.90
C LEU A 143 5.82 -17.88 -0.40
N ASP A 144 5.18 -17.06 -1.25
CA ASP A 144 4.01 -16.25 -0.89
C ASP A 144 2.79 -17.12 -0.51
N VAL A 145 2.60 -18.24 -1.22
CA VAL A 145 1.51 -19.20 -0.94
C VAL A 145 1.71 -19.84 0.43
N LEU A 146 2.95 -20.16 0.81
CA LEU A 146 3.25 -20.78 2.10
C LEU A 146 3.11 -19.78 3.26
N SER A 147 3.44 -18.50 3.05
CA SER A 147 3.19 -17.45 4.05
C SER A 147 1.70 -17.17 4.23
N ASP A 148 0.92 -17.08 3.16
CA ASP A 148 -0.54 -16.86 3.25
C ASP A 148 -1.23 -18.02 3.98
N VAL A 149 -0.82 -19.27 3.68
CA VAL A 149 -1.32 -20.46 4.39
C VAL A 149 -0.90 -20.44 5.85
N ARG A 150 0.35 -20.08 6.15
CA ARG A 150 0.84 -19.94 7.54
C ARG A 150 0.03 -18.89 8.31
N ASP A 151 -0.19 -17.72 7.72
CA ASP A 151 -0.93 -16.63 8.36
C ASP A 151 -2.40 -16.99 8.56
N MET A 152 -3.02 -17.72 7.61
CA MET A 152 -4.36 -18.30 7.81
C MET A 152 -4.38 -19.33 8.95
N LEU A 153 -3.40 -20.23 9.01
CA LEU A 153 -3.32 -21.26 10.05
C LEU A 153 -3.12 -20.65 11.45
N ILE A 154 -2.30 -19.60 11.56
CA ILE A 154 -2.09 -18.86 12.81
C ILE A 154 -3.35 -18.07 13.19
N LYS A 155 -3.96 -17.35 12.23
CA LYS A 155 -5.18 -16.54 12.45
C LYS A 155 -6.36 -17.39 12.93
N HIS A 156 -6.50 -18.61 12.42
CA HIS A 156 -7.56 -19.53 12.84
C HIS A 156 -7.19 -20.39 14.05
N HIS A 157 -6.06 -20.10 14.73
CA HIS A 157 -5.51 -20.89 15.84
C HIS A 157 -5.40 -22.40 15.52
N LEU A 158 -5.27 -22.75 14.24
CA LEU A 158 -5.20 -24.14 13.79
C LEU A 158 -3.84 -24.75 14.14
N PHE A 159 -2.80 -23.92 14.29
CA PHE A 159 -1.48 -24.30 14.81
C PHE A 159 -0.79 -23.12 15.51
N SER A 160 -0.26 -23.33 16.73
CA SER A 160 0.68 -22.41 17.39
C SER A 160 2.08 -22.99 17.34
N TRP A 161 2.99 -22.36 16.60
CA TRP A 161 4.41 -22.65 16.73
C TRP A 161 5.00 -21.63 17.72
N ASP A 162 5.09 -22.03 18.99
CA ASP A 162 6.11 -21.46 19.88
C ASP A 162 7.43 -22.11 19.45
N LEU A 163 8.30 -21.32 18.82
CA LEU A 163 9.66 -21.72 18.41
C LEU A 163 10.63 -20.65 18.92
#